data_AF-A0A257P861-F1
#
_entry.id   AF-A0A257P861-F1
#
_cell.length_a   1.000
_cell.length_b   1.000
_cell.length_c   1.000
_cell.angle_alpha   90.00
_cell.angle_beta   90.00
_cell.angle_gamma   90.00
#
_symmetry.space_group_name_H-M   'P 1'
#
loop_
_entity.id
_entity.type
_entity.pdbx_description
1 polymer ?
#
loop_
_entity_poly.entity_id
_entity_poly.type
_entity_poly.pdbx_seq_one_letter_code
_entity_poly.pdbx_strand_id
1 'polypeptide(L)' 'MNARELKNHLYEQVARIGRAVSSPKRLELLEILAQGEKPVEALAREAAIDIKLASAHLRVLK' A
#
# COMPACT_ATOMS: atom_id res chain seq x y z
N MET A 1 18.40 13.61 20.33
CA MET A 1 16.96 13.36 20.13
C MET A 1 16.34 13.02 21.48
N ASN A 2 15.35 13.79 21.94
CA ASN A 2 14.64 13.49 23.19
C ASN A 2 13.53 12.45 22.96
N ALA A 3 12.94 11.95 24.06
CA ALA A 3 11.91 10.91 23.98
C ALA A 3 10.64 11.35 23.23
N ARG A 4 10.31 12.66 23.20
CA ARG A 4 9.16 13.20 22.46
C ARG A 4 9.44 13.24 20.96
N GLU A 5 10.62 13.71 20.56
CA GLU A 5 11.07 13.74 19.17
C GLU A 5 11.12 12.32 18.59
N LEU A 6 11.63 11.35 19.36
CA LEU A 6 11.61 9.93 18.97
C LEU A 6 10.18 9.44 18.69
N LYS A 7 9.23 9.75 19.58
CA LYS A 7 7.83 9.35 19.42
C LYS A 7 7.18 10.03 18.21
N ASN A 8 7.48 11.30 17.96
CA ASN A 8 6.96 12.01 16.79
C ASN A 8 7.42 11.33 15.50
N HIS A 9 8.70 11.01 15.37
CA HIS A 9 9.22 10.29 14.20
C HIS A 9 8.60 8.90 14.05
N LEU A 10 8.39 8.17 15.15
CA LEU A 10 7.69 6.88 15.10
C LEU A 10 6.27 7.05 14.56
N TYR A 11 5.51 8.02 15.07
CA TYR A 11 4.16 8.29 14.59
C TYR A 11 4.12 8.77 13.15
N GLU A 12 5.11 9.55 12.69
CA GLU A 12 5.24 9.93 11.27
C GLU A 12 5.42 8.71 10.36
N GLN A 13 6.26 7.74 10.75
CA GLN A 13 6.44 6.51 9.97
C GLN A 13 5.16 5.66 9.97
N VAL A 14 4.50 5.51 11.12
CA VAL A 14 3.22 4.79 11.20
C VAL A 14 2.15 5.49 10.35
N ALA A 15 2.07 6.82 10.40
CA ALA A 15 1.12 7.59 9.60
C ALA A 15 1.39 7.48 8.10
N ARG A 16 2.66 7.42 7.68
CA ARG A 16 3.06 7.17 6.29
C ARG A 16 2.56 5.80 5.81
N ILE A 17 2.76 4.75 6.60
CA ILE A 17 2.26 3.40 6.28
C ILE A 17 0.73 3.40 6.27
N GLY A 18 0.09 3.98 7.29
CA GLY A 18 -1.36 4.11 7.38
C GLY A 18 -1.95 4.77 6.13
N ARG A 19 -1.38 5.89 5.69
CA ARG A 19 -1.78 6.56 4.43
C ARG A 19 -1.65 5.64 3.22
N ALA A 20 -0.62 4.80 3.16
CA ALA A 20 -0.41 3.84 2.08
C ALA A 20 -1.43 2.68 2.09
N VAL A 21 -1.93 2.25 3.25
CA VAL A 21 -2.81 1.07 3.35
C VAL A 21 -4.29 1.40 3.54
N SER A 22 -4.65 2.62 3.93
CA SER A 22 -6.06 3.04 4.14
C SER A 22 -6.82 3.27 2.84
N SER A 23 -6.98 2.24 2.01
CA SER A 23 -7.84 2.22 0.82
C SER A 23 -8.29 0.78 0.54
N PRO A 24 -9.58 0.55 0.28
CA PRO A 24 -10.09 -0.79 0.01
C PRO A 24 -9.32 -1.53 -1.10
N LYS A 25 -9.07 -0.86 -2.23
CA LYS A 25 -8.35 -1.47 -3.37
C LYS A 25 -6.88 -1.73 -3.10
N ARG A 26 -6.22 -0.94 -2.24
CA ARG A 26 -4.84 -1.23 -1.84
C ARG A 26 -4.76 -2.42 -0.89
N LEU A 27 -5.73 -2.58 0.00
CA LEU A 27 -5.82 -3.77 0.85
C LEU A 27 -6.08 -5.04 0.04
N GLU A 28 -6.96 -4.97 -0.96
CA GLU A 28 -7.20 -6.07 -1.90
C GLU A 28 -5.94 -6.43 -2.70
N LEU A 29 -5.21 -5.45 -3.23
CA LEU A 29 -3.93 -5.70 -3.92
C LEU A 29 -2.87 -6.33 -3.01
N LEU A 30 -2.80 -5.90 -1.73
CA LEU A 30 -1.89 -6.49 -0.74
C LEU A 30 -2.28 -7.93 -0.41
N GLU A 31 -3.58 -8.22 -0.30
CA GLU A 31 -4.08 -9.58 -0.08
C GLU A 31 -3.70 -10.51 -1.23
N ILE A 32 -3.91 -10.08 -2.48
CA ILE A 32 -3.52 -10.85 -3.66
C ILE A 32 -2.00 -11.09 -3.70
N LEU A 33 -1.20 -10.05 -3.40
CA LEU A 33 0.28 -10.15 -3.37
C LEU A 33 0.79 -11.02 -2.23
N ALA A 34 0.07 -11.10 -1.11
CA ALA A 34 0.42 -11.98 0.01
C ALA A 34 0.31 -13.46 -0.37
N GLN A 35 -0.44 -13.81 -1.42
CA GLN A 35 -0.52 -15.16 -1.97
C GLN A 35 0.63 -15.48 -2.95
N GLY A 36 1.41 -14.48 -3.37
CA GLY A 36 2.54 -14.63 -4.29
C GLY A 36 2.74 -13.41 -5.20
N GLU A 37 3.95 -13.29 -5.76
CA GLU A 37 4.24 -12.24 -6.73
C GLU A 37 3.43 -12.42 -8.02
N LYS A 38 2.94 -11.30 -8.58
CA LYS A 38 2.12 -11.31 -9.79
C LYS A 38 2.43 -10.10 -10.66
N PRO A 39 2.30 -10.22 -12.00
CA PRO A 39 2.38 -9.08 -12.90
C PRO A 39 1.21 -8.12 -12.67
N VAL A 40 1.40 -6.84 -12.99
CA VAL A 40 0.40 -5.78 -12.75
C VAL A 40 -0.91 -6.06 -13.47
N GLU A 41 -0.85 -6.67 -14.65
CA GLU A 41 -2.02 -7.10 -15.42
C GLU A 41 -2.86 -8.15 -14.68
N ALA A 42 -2.21 -9.08 -13.96
CA ALA A 42 -2.91 -10.09 -13.16
C ALA A 42 -3.55 -9.46 -11.93
N LEU A 43 -2.83 -8.57 -11.24
CA LEU A 43 -3.36 -7.81 -10.11
C LEU A 43 -4.57 -6.96 -10.49
N ALA A 44 -4.52 -6.28 -11.64
CA ALA A 44 -5.63 -5.49 -12.15
C ALA A 44 -6.87 -6.35 -12.43
N ARG A 45 -6.68 -7.51 -13.07
CA ARG A 45 -7.77 -8.46 -13.34
C ARG A 45 -8.38 -9.03 -12.06
N GLU A 46 -7.55 -9.50 -11.13
CA GLU A 46 -8.02 -10.13 -9.89
C GLU A 46 -8.70 -9.12 -8.95
N ALA A 47 -8.20 -7.89 -8.88
CA ALA A 47 -8.82 -6.81 -8.10
C ALA A 47 -9.96 -6.08 -8.84
N ALA A 48 -10.35 -6.55 -10.04
CA ALA A 48 -11.40 -5.97 -10.89
C ALA A 48 -11.26 -4.45 -11.12
N ILE A 49 -10.05 -3.99 -11.44
CA ILE A 49 -9.74 -2.59 -11.75
C ILE A 49 -8.92 -2.49 -13.04
N ASP A 50 -8.85 -1.31 -13.64
CA ASP A 50 -7.99 -1.10 -14.80
C ASP A 50 -6.49 -1.07 -14.39
N ILE A 51 -5.62 -1.37 -15.36
CA ILE A 51 -4.17 -1.47 -15.14
C ILE A 51 -3.53 -0.14 -14.70
N LYS A 52 -4.10 1.00 -15.13
CA LYS A 52 -3.59 2.32 -14.77
C LYS A 52 -3.89 2.61 -13.30
N LEU A 53 -5.09 2.26 -12.82
CA LEU A 53 -5.48 2.39 -11.43
C LEU A 53 -4.68 1.43 -10.54
N ALA A 54 -4.49 0.18 -10.96
CA ALA A 54 -3.61 -0.77 -10.26
C ALA A 54 -2.18 -0.23 -10.12
N SER A 55 -1.59 0.27 -11.21
CA SER A 55 -0.25 0.88 -11.19
C SER A 55 -0.17 2.10 -10.26
N ALA A 56 -1.20 2.95 -10.26
CA ALA A 56 -1.28 4.09 -9.36
C ALA A 56 -1.31 3.65 -7.89
N HIS A 57 -2.12 2.64 -7.56
CA HIS A 57 -2.19 2.09 -6.21
C HIS A 57 -0.87 1.45 -5.76
N LEU A 58 -0.23 0.64 -6.61
CA LEU A 58 1.09 0.05 -6.32
C LEU A 58 2.16 1.12 -6.09
N ARG A 59 2.12 2.23 -6.82
CA ARG A 59 3.07 3.34 -6.60
C ARG A 59 2.88 4.04 -5.25
N VAL A 60 1.69 4.01 -4.67
CA VAL A 60 1.45 4.54 -3.31
C VAL A 60 1.84 3.51 -2.24
N LEU A 61 1.81 2.21 -2.57
CA LEU A 61 2.22 1.13 -1.67
C LEU A 61 3.76 0.98 -1.55
N LYS A 62 4.52 1.47 -2.53
CA LYS A 62 5.98 1.54 -2.51
C LYS A 62 6.48 2.65 -1.57
#